data_AF-A0A376KHL1-F1
#
_entry.id   AF-A0A376KHL1-F1
#
_cell.length_a   1.000
_cell.length_b   1.000
_cell.length_c   1.000
_cell.angle_alpha   90.00
_cell.angle_beta   90.00
_cell.angle_gamma   90.00
#
_symmetry.space_group_name_H-M   'P 1'
#
loop_
_entity.id
_entity.type
_entity.pdbx_description
1 polymer ?
#
loop_
_entity_poly.entity_id
_entity_poly.type
_entity_poly.pdbx_seq_one_letter_code
_entity_poly.pdbx_strand_id
1 'polypeptide(L)'
;MSNNIRIEEDLLGTREVPADAYYGVHTLRAIENFYISNNKISDIPEFVRGMVMVKKAAAMANKELQTIPKSVANASLPACDEVLKQRKMHGSVPGRRLPGRRRYFRKHEHQRSAGQYRSGN
;
A
#
# COMPACT_ATOMS: atom_id res chain seq x y z
N MET A 1 7.17 22.67 -7.36
CA MET A 1 6.78 21.51 -6.53
C MET A 1 7.88 20.48 -6.68
N SER A 2 8.86 20.48 -5.80
CA SER A 2 9.94 19.49 -5.79
C SER A 2 9.27 18.14 -5.52
N ASN A 3 9.11 17.31 -6.56
CA ASN A 3 8.54 15.97 -6.47
C ASN A 3 9.51 15.09 -5.68
N ASN A 4 9.49 15.21 -4.36
CA ASN A 4 10.25 14.33 -3.50
C ASN A 4 9.59 12.95 -3.58
N ILE A 5 10.34 11.97 -4.05
CA ILE A 5 9.90 10.60 -4.26
C ILE A 5 10.71 9.69 -3.35
N ARG A 6 10.05 8.67 -2.81
CA ARG A 6 10.67 7.59 -2.04
C ARG A 6 10.45 6.28 -2.78
N ILE A 7 11.50 5.47 -2.87
CA ILE A 7 11.43 4.16 -3.51
C ILE A 7 11.02 3.13 -2.46
N GLU A 8 9.94 2.41 -2.71
CA GLU A 8 9.52 1.27 -1.89
C GLU A 8 9.59 -0.02 -2.71
N GLU A 9 9.85 -1.14 -2.04
CA GLU A 9 9.89 -2.48 -2.62
C GLU A 9 8.79 -3.35 -2.00
N ASP A 10 8.06 -4.07 -2.85
CA ASP A 10 7.18 -5.17 -2.46
C ASP A 10 7.52 -6.45 -3.24
N LEU A 11 6.73 -7.50 -3.04
CA LEU A 11 6.91 -8.79 -3.72
C LEU A 11 6.90 -8.69 -5.26
N LEU A 12 6.31 -7.63 -5.82
CA LEU A 12 6.20 -7.39 -7.27
C LEU A 12 7.28 -6.42 -7.78
N GLY A 13 8.26 -6.07 -6.94
CA GLY A 13 9.39 -5.21 -7.26
C GLY A 13 9.27 -3.77 -6.75
N THR A 14 10.20 -2.92 -7.18
CA THR A 14 10.34 -1.54 -6.70
C THR A 14 9.39 -0.57 -7.39
N ARG A 15 8.89 0.43 -6.65
CA ARG A 15 8.06 1.54 -7.16
C ARG A 15 8.40 2.86 -6.51
N GLU A 16 8.18 3.94 -7.26
CA GLU A 16 8.29 5.32 -6.77
C GLU A 16 6.97 5.75 -6.13
N VAL A 17 7.03 6.14 -4.86
CA VAL A 17 5.90 6.66 -4.10
C VAL A 17 6.17 8.13 -3.77
N PRO A 18 5.19 9.04 -3.85
CA PRO A 18 5.37 10.42 -3.38
C PRO A 18 5.78 10.45 -1.89
N ALA A 19 6.77 11.28 -1.54
CA ALA A 19 7.28 11.32 -0.18
C ALA A 19 6.30 11.94 0.83
N ASP A 20 5.36 12.75 0.35
CA ASP A 20 4.28 13.38 1.11
C ASP A 20 3.04 12.48 1.26
N ALA A 21 3.00 11.35 0.54
CA ALA A 21 1.90 10.41 0.64
C ALA A 21 2.01 9.53 1.89
N TYR A 22 0.94 9.50 2.69
CA TYR A 22 0.80 8.57 3.83
C TYR A 22 0.66 7.09 3.42
N TYR A 23 0.42 6.81 2.14
CA TYR A 23 0.28 5.45 1.64
C TYR A 23 1.59 4.90 1.07
N GLY A 24 1.70 3.58 1.00
CA GLY A 24 2.83 2.87 0.42
C GLY A 24 2.54 2.23 -0.94
N VAL A 25 3.47 1.43 -1.43
CA VAL A 25 3.49 0.75 -2.72
C VAL A 25 2.27 -0.13 -2.93
N HIS A 26 1.79 -0.81 -1.88
CA HIS A 26 0.61 -1.66 -1.97
C HIS A 26 -0.65 -0.85 -2.34
N THR A 27 -0.82 0.33 -1.73
CA THR A 27 -1.94 1.22 -2.05
C THR A 27 -1.73 1.86 -3.42
N LEU A 28 -0.50 2.22 -3.79
CA LEU A 28 -0.19 2.73 -5.13
C LEU A 28 -0.61 1.71 -6.20
N ARG A 29 -0.24 0.43 -6.04
CA ARG A 29 -0.65 -0.64 -6.94
C ARG A 29 -2.15 -0.85 -6.95
N ALA A 30 -2.82 -0.73 -5.81
CA ALA A 30 -4.27 -0.82 -5.76
C ALA A 30 -4.95 0.30 -6.57
N ILE A 31 -4.43 1.53 -6.49
CA ILE A 31 -4.90 2.66 -7.30
C ILE A 31 -4.68 2.40 -8.79
N GLU A 32 -3.52 1.88 -9.18
CA GLU A 32 -3.19 1.58 -10.58
C GLU A 32 -4.03 0.43 -11.16
N ASN A 33 -4.30 -0.60 -10.35
CA ASN A 33 -4.99 -1.82 -10.81
C ASN A 33 -6.52 -1.72 -10.76
N PHE A 34 -7.10 -1.00 -9.79
CA PHE A 34 -8.55 -1.01 -9.53
C PHE A 34 -9.23 0.31 -9.88
N TYR A 35 -8.98 0.83 -11.08
CA TYR A 35 -9.62 2.05 -11.59
C TYR A 35 -11.00 1.77 -12.24
N ILE A 36 -11.87 1.08 -11.52
CA ILE A 36 -13.15 0.57 -12.06
C ILE A 36 -14.30 1.56 -11.83
N SER A 37 -14.33 2.22 -10.66
CA SER A 37 -15.38 3.18 -10.29
C SER A 37 -14.78 4.51 -9.82
N ASN A 38 -15.57 5.59 -9.90
CA ASN A 38 -15.18 6.90 -9.37
C ASN A 38 -15.36 7.03 -7.86
N ASN A 39 -15.91 6.01 -7.20
CA ASN A 39 -16.12 6.00 -5.75
C ASN A 39 -14.82 5.58 -5.06
N LYS A 40 -14.35 6.38 -4.12
CA LYS A 40 -13.15 6.11 -3.34
C LYS A 40 -13.52 5.62 -1.95
N ILE A 41 -12.61 4.86 -1.34
CA ILE A 41 -12.73 4.49 0.08
C ILE A 41 -12.82 5.74 0.98
N SER A 42 -12.19 6.85 0.58
CA SER A 42 -12.29 8.14 1.27
C SER A 42 -13.71 8.72 1.31
N ASP A 43 -14.59 8.28 0.41
CA ASP A 43 -15.97 8.77 0.32
C ASP A 43 -16.88 8.07 1.33
N ILE A 44 -16.40 7.00 1.98
CA ILE A 44 -17.09 6.22 3.01
C ILE A 44 -16.32 6.36 4.34
N PRO A 45 -16.44 7.51 5.04
CA PRO A 45 -15.62 7.80 6.22
C PRO A 45 -15.84 6.81 7.38
N GLU A 46 -17.03 6.22 7.48
CA GLU A 46 -17.36 5.20 8.48
C GLU A 46 -16.53 3.93 8.28
N PHE A 47 -16.28 3.55 7.02
CA PHE A 47 -15.46 2.38 6.70
C PHE A 47 -14.00 2.60 7.11
N VAL A 48 -13.45 3.78 6.80
CA VAL A 48 -12.09 4.16 7.23
C VAL A 48 -11.98 4.17 8.75
N ARG A 49 -12.97 4.73 9.45
CA ARG A 49 -13.02 4.72 10.92
C ARG A 49 -13.05 3.30 11.49
N GLY A 50 -13.89 2.43 10.94
CA GLY A 50 -13.97 1.03 11.35
C GLY A 50 -12.61 0.32 11.22
N MET A 51 -11.94 0.49 10.09
CA MET A 51 -10.60 -0.08 9.86
C MET A 51 -9.56 0.41 10.88
N VAL A 52 -9.59 1.71 11.19
CA VAL A 52 -8.66 2.31 12.18
C VAL A 52 -8.97 1.82 13.59
N MET A 53 -10.24 1.70 13.97
CA MET A 53 -10.63 1.13 15.26
C MET A 53 -10.13 -0.31 15.43
N VAL A 54 -10.28 -1.15 14.39
CA VAL A 54 -9.77 -2.53 14.40
C VAL A 54 -8.26 -2.55 14.54
N LYS A 55 -7.53 -1.69 13.81
CA LYS A 55 -6.07 -1.59 13.92
C LYS A 55 -5.61 -1.09 15.29
N LYS A 56 -6.32 -0.12 15.89
CA LYS A 56 -6.05 0.34 17.25
C LYS A 56 -6.23 -0.79 18.26
N ALA A 57 -7.36 -1.52 18.19
CA ALA A 57 -7.63 -2.66 19.05
C ALA A 57 -6.55 -3.74 18.93
N ALA A 58 -6.16 -4.09 17.70
CA ALA A 58 -5.07 -5.04 17.46
C ALA A 58 -3.72 -4.55 18.01
N ALA A 59 -3.39 -3.27 17.85
CA ALA A 59 -2.16 -2.70 18.40
C ALA A 59 -2.15 -2.70 19.94
N MET A 60 -3.28 -2.44 20.59
CA MET A 60 -3.42 -2.53 22.04
C MET A 60 -3.26 -3.98 22.54
N ALA A 61 -3.96 -4.93 21.91
CA ALA A 61 -3.86 -6.34 22.25
C ALA A 61 -2.43 -6.87 22.05
N ASN A 62 -1.78 -6.53 20.93
CA ASN A 62 -0.41 -6.94 20.64
C ASN A 62 0.61 -6.30 21.61
N LYS A 63 0.35 -5.08 22.09
CA LYS A 63 1.18 -4.43 23.12
C LYS A 63 1.08 -5.17 24.46
N GLU A 64 -0.12 -5.58 24.83
CA GLU A 64 -0.39 -6.32 26.07
C GLU A 64 0.24 -7.72 26.02
N LEU A 65 0.10 -8.41 24.89
CA LEU A 65 0.71 -9.72 24.63
C LEU A 65 2.21 -9.64 24.29
N GLN A 66 2.78 -8.44 24.20
CA GLN A 66 4.19 -8.19 23.87
C GLN A 66 4.65 -8.80 22.53
N THR A 67 3.72 -9.00 21.59
CA THR A 67 4.01 -9.56 20.26
C THR A 67 4.63 -8.55 19.30
N ILE A 68 4.53 -7.26 19.62
CA ILE A 68 5.21 -6.16 18.93
C ILE A 68 6.01 -5.31 19.93
N PRO A 69 7.11 -4.66 19.50
CA PRO A 69 7.85 -3.74 20.36
C PRO A 69 6.93 -2.64 20.90
N LYS A 70 7.04 -2.36 22.20
CA LYS A 70 6.24 -1.32 22.87
C LYS A 70 6.40 0.05 22.20
N SER A 71 7.57 0.35 21.65
CA SER A 71 7.83 1.58 20.88
C SER A 71 6.94 1.69 19.63
N VAL A 72 6.80 0.61 18.86
CA VAL A 72 5.96 0.55 17.67
C VAL A 72 4.48 0.67 18.03
N ALA A 73 4.05 -0.01 19.09
CA ALA A 73 2.69 0.13 19.59
C ALA A 73 2.39 1.57 20.05
N ASN A 74 3.31 2.17 20.80
CA ASN A 74 3.17 3.54 21.31
C ASN A 74 3.20 4.60 20.21
N ALA A 75 3.85 4.35 19.07
CA ALA A 75 3.78 5.23 17.91
C ALA A 75 2.47 5.04 17.12
N SER A 76 1.97 3.80 17.03
CA SER A 76 0.75 3.48 16.28
C SER A 76 -0.53 4.01 16.94
N LEU A 77 -0.61 4.00 18.28
CA LEU A 77 -1.83 4.39 19.01
C LEU A 77 -2.21 5.88 18.83
N PRO A 78 -1.29 6.85 19.00
CA PRO A 78 -1.59 8.26 18.74
C PRO A 78 -1.99 8.52 17.29
N ALA A 79 -1.35 7.85 16.32
CA ALA A 79 -1.71 7.97 14.91
C ALA A 79 -3.15 7.48 14.65
N CYS A 80 -3.55 6.36 15.25
CA CYS A 80 -4.93 5.89 15.17
C CYS A 80 -5.90 6.89 15.81
N ASP A 81 -5.55 7.47 16.97
CA ASP A 81 -6.38 8.46 17.64
C ASP A 81 -6.51 9.77 16.86
N GLU A 82 -5.46 10.20 16.18
CA GLU A 82 -5.49 11.35 15.29
C GLU A 82 -6.48 11.11 14.14
N VAL A 83 -6.43 9.94 13.49
CA VAL A 83 -7.37 9.60 12.41
C VAL A 83 -8.82 9.46 12.90
N LEU A 84 -9.04 9.00 14.13
CA LEU A 84 -10.39 8.90 14.72
C LEU A 84 -10.95 10.28 15.13
N LYS A 85 -10.08 11.19 15.61
CA LYS A 85 -10.44 12.58 15.95
C LYS A 85 -10.69 13.42 14.71
N GLN A 86 -9.89 13.24 13.66
CA GLN A 86 -10.08 13.94 12.40
C GLN A 86 -11.29 13.35 11.66
N ARG A 87 -12.20 14.23 11.20
CA ARG A 87 -13.38 13.82 10.41
C ARG A 87 -13.06 13.68 8.92
N LYS A 88 -11.89 14.17 8.50
CA LYS A 88 -11.38 14.08 7.13
C LYS A 88 -9.91 13.68 7.18
N MET A 89 -9.58 12.53 6.61
CA MET A 89 -8.19 12.21 6.27
C MET A 89 -7.81 13.09 5.08
N HIS A 90 -6.84 13.98 5.25
CA HIS A 90 -6.36 14.82 4.16
C HIS A 90 -5.68 13.94 3.09
N GLY A 91 -6.45 13.58 2.06
CA GLY A 91 -5.96 13.52 0.69
C GLY A 91 -4.90 12.47 0.32
N SER A 92 -4.83 11.31 0.97
CA SER A 92 -3.84 10.28 0.59
C SER A 92 -4.33 9.29 -0.47
N VAL A 93 -5.34 9.62 -1.27
CA VAL A 93 -5.66 8.82 -2.48
C VAL A 93 -5.84 9.78 -3.65
N PRO A 94 -4.75 10.26 -4.28
CA PRO A 94 -4.86 11.02 -5.51
C PRO A 94 -5.38 10.08 -6.59
N GLY A 95 -6.67 10.22 -6.91
CA GLY A 95 -7.26 9.68 -8.12
C GLY A 95 -6.68 10.46 -9.30
N ARG A 96 -5.48 10.05 -9.75
CA ARG A 96 -4.86 10.63 -10.92
C ARG A 96 -5.68 10.18 -12.13
N ARG A 97 -6.39 11.11 -12.77
CA ARG A 97 -6.96 10.92 -14.11
C ARG A 97 -5.79 10.73 -15.08
N LEU A 98 -5.40 9.49 -15.36
CA LEU A 98 -4.46 9.19 -16.44
C LEU A 98 -5.23 9.19 -17.76
N PRO A 99 -4.87 10.03 -18.75
CA PRO A 99 -5.42 9.91 -20.08
C PRO A 99 -4.82 8.65 -20.73
N GLY A 100 -5.67 7.65 -20.95
CA GLY A 100 -5.49 6.57 -21.91
C GLY A 100 -4.14 5.83 -21.90
N ARG A 101 -4.02 4.75 -21.12
CA ARG A 101 -3.13 3.64 -21.47
C ARG A 101 -3.82 2.29 -21.25
N ARG A 102 -4.42 1.78 -22.32
CA ARG A 102 -4.69 0.34 -22.49
C ARG A 102 -3.36 -0.41 -22.61
N ARG A 103 -3.34 -1.63 -22.08
CA ARG A 103 -2.34 -2.71 -22.25
C ARG A 103 -1.09 -2.62 -21.37
N TYR A 104 -1.09 -3.39 -20.27
CA TYR A 104 0.08 -4.13 -19.80
C TYR A 104 -0.37 -5.37 -19.02
N PHE A 105 -0.75 -6.42 -19.76
CA PHE A 105 -0.79 -7.79 -19.24
C PHE A 105 -0.32 -8.72 -20.35
N ARG A 106 0.98 -8.69 -20.65
CA ARG A 106 1.69 -9.80 -21.28
C ARG A 106 3.19 -9.61 -21.08
N LYS A 107 3.78 -10.51 -20.30
CA LYS A 107 5.12 -11.12 -20.41
C LYS A 107 5.63 -11.41 -19.01
N HIS A 108 5.37 -12.62 -18.53
CA HIS A 108 6.31 -13.43 -17.76
C HIS A 108 5.85 -14.89 -17.85
N GLU A 109 5.82 -15.44 -19.07
CA GLU A 109 5.94 -16.89 -19.25
C GLU A 109 7.41 -17.20 -19.46
N HIS A 110 8.01 -17.66 -18.37
CA HIS A 110 9.15 -18.55 -18.27
C HIS A 110 9.99 -18.78 -19.53
N GLN A 111 11.15 -18.12 -19.52
CA GLN A 111 12.41 -18.74 -19.92
C GLN A 111 12.64 -20.02 -19.09
N ARG A 112 12.22 -21.17 -19.61
CA ARG A 112 12.78 -22.50 -19.26
C ARG A 112 12.62 -23.41 -20.49
N SER A 113 13.69 -23.52 -21.29
CA SER A 113 14.09 -24.74 -22.04
C SER A 113 15.16 -24.38 -23.08
N ALA A 114 16.41 -24.21 -22.62
CA ALA A 114 17.60 -24.32 -23.46
C ALA A 114 18.79 -24.60 -22.52
N GLY A 115 19.00 -25.88 -22.24
CA GLY A 115 20.11 -26.38 -21.43
C GLY A 115 20.50 -27.75 -21.96
N GLN A 116 21.21 -27.76 -23.09
CA GLN A 116 21.91 -28.92 -23.62
C GLN A 116 22.94 -29.38 -22.58
N TYR A 117 22.77 -30.58 -22.02
CA TYR A 117 23.85 -31.29 -21.35
C TYR A 117 24.45 -32.30 -22.34
N ARG A 118 25.69 -31.99 -22.77
CA ARG A 118 26.62 -32.93 -23.38
C ARG A 118 27.34 -33.71 -22.27
N SER A 119 27.31 -35.03 -22.35
CA SER A 119 28.32 -35.98 -21.86
C SER A 119 28.06 -37.27 -22.65
N GLY A 120 28.99 -37.88 -23.38
CA GLY A 120 30.38 -38.11 -23.01
C GLY A 120 30.52 -39.49 -22.37
N ASN A 121 30.19 -40.55 -23.12
CA ASN A 121 30.88 -41.85 -23.19
C ASN A 121 30.21 -42.75 -24.22
#